data_AF-A0A1X7KWM0-F1
#
_entry.id   AF-A0A1X7KWM0-F1
#
_cell.length_a   1.000
_cell.length_b   1.000
_cell.length_c   1.000
_cell.angle_alpha   90.00
_cell.angle_beta   90.00
_cell.angle_gamma   90.00
#
_symmetry.space_group_name_H-M   'P 1'
#
loop_
_entity.id
_entity.type
_entity.pdbx_description
1 polymer ?
#
loop_
_entity_poly.entity_id
_entity_poly.type
_entity_poly.pdbx_seq_one_letter_code
_entity_poly.pdbx_strand_id
1 'polypeptide(L)'
;MKRYQILLLSVFMVVAMASASLADAAFHIGICTGTVSQSEDDLRGAESMIAKYGDVSNGGMIKHITYPDNFMQEMETTISQIASFADDPLMKVVIVNQAIPGTTEAFRRIREKRDDILLFAGEAHEDPGVIESIANLAVNADNIARGYLIVAAAQKLGATDFVHISFPRHMSYELLSRRRNIMEEACKDFGMNFHFETAPDPTSDVGVAGAQQFILEKVPAWLDNYGDKTAFFCTNDAHTEPLLKRIAEGGGFFIEADLPSPLMGYPGALGVELADVKGDFPAILKRVEQAVADHGGAGRMGTWAYSYGYTNSIALVEFGRQCVDNGIDNSNFRRKFKKEDLFAAYSEATPGAQWSGSYYTDVQTGVEKKNHVLLYQDTYIFGKGYLEMTSVEVPEKYFSVK
;
A
#
# COMPACT_ATOMS: atom_id res chain seq x y z
N MET A 1 -60.37 19.19 -20.06
CA MET A 1 -60.23 18.16 -18.99
C MET A 1 -59.19 17.09 -19.31
N LYS A 2 -59.23 16.39 -20.46
CA LYS A 2 -58.27 15.30 -20.76
C LYS A 2 -56.79 15.71 -20.92
N ARG A 3 -56.48 16.94 -21.37
CA ARG A 3 -55.08 17.42 -21.51
C ARG A 3 -54.40 17.82 -20.18
N TYR A 4 -55.17 18.21 -19.17
CA TYR A 4 -54.63 18.52 -17.84
C TYR A 4 -54.35 17.27 -17.00
N GLN A 5 -55.10 16.18 -17.23
CA GLN A 5 -54.86 14.90 -16.55
C GLN A 5 -53.59 14.21 -17.02
N ILE A 6 -53.23 14.33 -18.30
CA ILE A 6 -51.99 13.76 -18.86
C ILE A 6 -50.76 14.50 -18.31
N LEU A 7 -50.84 15.84 -18.18
CA LEU A 7 -49.74 16.64 -17.63
C LEU A 7 -49.47 16.34 -16.14
N LEU A 8 -50.53 16.15 -15.36
CA LEU A 8 -50.44 15.80 -13.92
C LEU A 8 -49.89 14.38 -13.70
N LEU A 9 -50.24 13.41 -14.56
CA LEU A 9 -49.69 12.05 -14.51
C LEU A 9 -48.20 12.01 -14.91
N SER A 10 -47.77 12.81 -15.89
CA SER A 10 -46.35 12.90 -16.26
C SER A 10 -45.48 13.59 -15.19
N VAL A 11 -46.03 14.59 -14.47
CA VAL A 11 -45.29 15.24 -13.36
C VAL A 11 -45.21 14.30 -12.14
N PHE A 12 -46.24 13.49 -11.87
CA PHE A 12 -46.17 12.49 -10.79
C PHE A 12 -45.20 11.34 -11.10
N MET A 13 -45.07 10.94 -12.37
CA MET A 13 -44.15 9.88 -12.78
C MET A 13 -42.68 10.33 -12.80
N VAL A 14 -42.41 11.61 -13.07
CA VAL A 14 -41.06 12.20 -13.01
C VAL A 14 -40.61 12.49 -11.57
N VAL A 15 -41.54 12.80 -10.66
CA VAL A 15 -41.22 12.97 -9.23
C VAL A 15 -41.08 11.63 -8.49
N ALA A 16 -41.78 10.57 -8.93
CA ALA A 16 -41.65 9.23 -8.37
C ALA A 16 -40.35 8.50 -8.77
N MET A 17 -39.63 8.95 -9.80
CA MET A 17 -38.30 8.43 -10.16
C MET A 17 -37.14 9.22 -9.53
N ALA A 18 -37.42 10.36 -8.88
CA ALA A 18 -36.42 11.16 -8.17
C ALA A 18 -36.36 10.88 -6.64
N SER A 19 -37.05 9.83 -6.19
CA SER A 19 -37.07 9.38 -4.80
C SER A 19 -37.07 7.86 -4.71
N ALA A 20 -36.17 7.21 -5.46
CA ALA A 20 -35.61 5.98 -4.95
C ALA A 20 -34.86 6.36 -3.68
N SER A 21 -35.53 6.33 -2.53
CA SER A 21 -34.86 6.24 -1.25
C SER A 21 -33.92 5.06 -1.37
N LEU A 22 -32.62 5.32 -1.51
CA LEU A 22 -31.61 4.32 -1.20
C LEU A 22 -31.97 3.87 0.21
N ALA A 23 -32.45 2.64 0.35
CA ALA A 23 -32.66 2.08 1.67
C ALA A 23 -31.31 2.17 2.39
N ASP A 24 -31.30 2.71 3.60
CA ASP A 24 -30.08 2.85 4.40
C ASP A 24 -29.31 1.52 4.40
N ALA A 25 -27.98 1.60 4.27
CA ALA A 25 -27.14 0.42 4.27
C ALA A 25 -27.37 -0.44 5.53
N ALA A 26 -27.41 -1.77 5.35
CA ALA A 26 -27.69 -2.70 6.45
C ALA A 26 -26.59 -2.71 7.53
N PHE A 27 -25.39 -2.28 7.17
CA PHE A 27 -24.23 -2.11 8.04
C PHE A 27 -23.29 -1.07 7.46
N HIS A 28 -22.36 -0.57 8.27
CA HIS A 28 -21.34 0.38 7.86
C HIS A 28 -19.93 -0.21 7.95
N ILE A 29 -19.05 0.33 7.11
CA ILE A 29 -17.61 0.06 7.08
C ILE A 29 -16.88 1.38 7.31
N GLY A 30 -16.10 1.43 8.37
CA GLY A 30 -15.21 2.53 8.70
C GLY A 30 -13.86 2.33 8.03
N ILE A 31 -13.35 3.36 7.36
CA ILE A 31 -11.98 3.38 6.85
C ILE A 31 -11.28 4.66 7.30
N CYS A 32 -10.10 4.51 7.89
CA CYS A 32 -9.21 5.60 8.23
C CYS A 32 -7.98 5.55 7.34
N THR A 33 -7.58 6.70 6.78
CA THR A 33 -6.39 6.85 5.94
C THR A 33 -5.61 8.08 6.38
N GLY A 34 -4.41 8.27 5.81
CA GLY A 34 -3.77 9.58 5.81
C GLY A 34 -4.56 10.61 5.01
N THR A 35 -4.21 11.88 5.20
CA THR A 35 -4.65 12.97 4.33
C THR A 35 -3.98 12.87 2.95
N VAL A 36 -4.38 13.72 2.00
CA VAL A 36 -3.76 13.78 0.66
C VAL A 36 -2.25 14.03 0.75
N SER A 37 -1.79 14.84 1.70
CA SER A 37 -0.37 15.16 1.89
C SER A 37 0.43 14.00 2.48
N GLN A 38 -0.21 13.06 3.16
CA GLN A 38 0.46 11.89 3.76
C GLN A 38 0.40 10.66 2.86
N SER A 39 -0.80 10.34 2.36
CA SER A 39 -1.02 9.14 1.57
C SER A 39 -2.20 9.31 0.61
N GLU A 40 -2.00 10.09 -0.45
CA GLU A 40 -3.02 10.35 -1.46
C GLU A 40 -3.64 9.06 -2.00
N ASP A 41 -2.83 8.05 -2.34
CA ASP A 41 -3.31 6.80 -2.93
C ASP A 41 -4.32 6.08 -2.02
N ASP A 42 -4.05 5.98 -0.72
CA ASP A 42 -4.93 5.35 0.27
C ASP A 42 -6.28 6.05 0.32
N LEU A 43 -6.23 7.38 0.38
CA LEU A 43 -7.39 8.25 0.43
C LEU A 43 -8.21 8.13 -0.86
N ARG A 44 -7.57 8.10 -2.03
CA ARG A 44 -8.27 7.88 -3.31
C ARG A 44 -8.91 6.50 -3.37
N GLY A 45 -8.28 5.50 -2.76
CA GLY A 45 -8.87 4.17 -2.60
C GLY A 45 -10.15 4.22 -1.76
N ALA A 46 -10.13 4.93 -0.63
CA ALA A 46 -11.31 5.15 0.22
C ALA A 46 -12.42 5.93 -0.52
N GLU A 47 -12.08 7.01 -1.23
CA GLU A 47 -13.01 7.79 -2.05
C GLU A 47 -13.67 6.92 -3.14
N SER A 48 -12.93 5.99 -3.75
CA SER A 48 -13.50 5.06 -4.73
C SER A 48 -14.56 4.14 -4.11
N MET A 49 -14.37 3.73 -2.84
CA MET A 49 -15.33 2.90 -2.12
C MET A 49 -16.55 3.71 -1.70
N ILE A 50 -16.38 4.99 -1.32
CA ILE A 50 -17.50 5.91 -1.12
C ILE A 50 -18.29 6.09 -2.42
N ALA A 51 -17.62 6.25 -3.56
CA ALA A 51 -18.30 6.36 -4.86
C ALA A 51 -19.08 5.09 -5.22
N LYS A 52 -18.58 3.91 -4.84
CA LYS A 52 -19.21 2.62 -5.12
C LYS A 52 -20.38 2.29 -4.17
N TYR A 53 -20.22 2.55 -2.88
CA TYR A 53 -21.15 2.09 -1.84
C TYR A 53 -21.87 3.21 -1.08
N GLY A 54 -21.61 4.47 -1.44
CA GLY A 54 -22.17 5.65 -0.81
C GLY A 54 -21.54 5.97 0.54
N ASP A 55 -21.60 7.26 0.90
CA ASP A 55 -21.20 7.76 2.21
C ASP A 55 -22.31 7.55 3.25
N VAL A 56 -21.96 7.16 4.48
CA VAL A 56 -22.94 6.96 5.57
C VAL A 56 -23.80 8.19 5.85
N SER A 57 -23.29 9.41 5.65
CA SER A 57 -24.06 10.64 5.83
C SER A 57 -25.19 10.80 4.81
N ASN A 58 -25.14 10.03 3.73
CA ASN A 58 -26.14 9.99 2.66
C ASN A 58 -26.86 8.62 2.58
N GLY A 59 -26.85 7.84 3.67
CA GLY A 59 -27.49 6.51 3.74
C GLY A 59 -26.67 5.37 3.11
N GLY A 60 -25.43 5.64 2.69
CA GLY A 60 -24.51 4.65 2.14
C GLY A 60 -23.79 3.82 3.21
N MET A 61 -22.79 3.05 2.77
CA MET A 61 -22.09 2.07 3.62
C MET A 61 -20.78 2.58 4.22
N ILE A 62 -20.10 3.54 3.59
CA ILE A 62 -18.71 3.87 3.91
C ILE A 62 -18.63 5.12 4.79
N LYS A 63 -17.94 5.00 5.92
CA LYS A 63 -17.55 6.13 6.76
C LYS A 63 -16.04 6.30 6.64
N HIS A 64 -15.60 7.34 5.94
CA HIS A 64 -14.18 7.66 5.82
C HIS A 64 -13.79 8.78 6.77
N ILE A 65 -12.65 8.62 7.44
CA ILE A 65 -12.01 9.67 8.23
C ILE A 65 -10.52 9.72 7.89
N THR A 66 -9.87 10.84 8.16
CA THR A 66 -8.42 10.98 8.04
C THR A 66 -7.79 11.23 9.39
N TYR A 67 -6.62 10.64 9.67
CA TYR A 67 -5.80 11.01 10.81
C TYR A 67 -4.97 12.29 10.51
N PRO A 68 -4.49 13.03 11.53
CA PRO A 68 -3.69 14.24 11.32
C PRO A 68 -2.33 13.97 10.70
N ASP A 69 -1.82 14.87 9.87
CA ASP A 69 -0.47 14.79 9.30
C ASP A 69 0.63 14.63 10.37
N ASN A 70 0.44 15.27 11.52
CA ASN A 70 1.36 15.22 12.65
C ASN A 70 0.94 14.19 13.71
N PHE A 71 0.44 13.02 13.27
CA PHE A 71 -0.14 11.98 14.13
C PHE A 71 0.77 11.57 15.30
N MET A 72 2.10 11.64 15.15
CA MET A 72 3.04 11.35 16.24
C MET A 72 2.94 12.33 17.41
N GLN A 73 2.66 13.61 17.14
CA GLN A 73 2.45 14.64 18.18
C GLN A 73 0.98 14.74 18.60
N GLU A 74 0.07 14.35 17.70
CA GLU A 74 -1.39 14.37 17.89
C GLU A 74 -1.94 12.96 18.18
N MET A 75 -1.22 12.19 19.00
CA MET A 75 -1.50 10.77 19.27
C MET A 75 -2.92 10.54 19.80
N GLU A 76 -3.34 11.29 20.81
CA GLU A 76 -4.68 11.11 21.40
C GLU A 76 -5.80 11.51 20.42
N THR A 77 -5.58 12.53 19.59
CA THR A 77 -6.51 12.89 18.51
C THR A 77 -6.67 11.74 17.52
N THR A 78 -5.55 11.17 17.07
CA THR A 78 -5.50 10.01 16.16
C THR A 78 -6.26 8.82 16.76
N ILE A 79 -5.94 8.45 18.01
CA ILE A 79 -6.59 7.34 18.72
C ILE A 79 -8.09 7.58 18.85
N SER A 80 -8.49 8.78 19.27
CA SER A 80 -9.90 9.14 19.48
C SER A 80 -10.70 9.15 18.18
N GLN A 81 -10.12 9.65 17.08
CA GLN A 81 -10.76 9.63 15.76
C GLN A 81 -11.04 8.20 15.29
N ILE A 82 -10.05 7.31 15.34
CA ILE A 82 -10.23 5.91 14.97
C ILE A 82 -11.24 5.23 15.92
N ALA A 83 -11.10 5.44 17.24
CA ALA A 83 -12.01 4.83 18.21
C ALA A 83 -13.47 5.28 18.07
N SER A 84 -13.72 6.45 17.49
CA SER A 84 -15.06 6.98 17.25
C SER A 84 -15.91 6.14 16.28
N PHE A 85 -15.29 5.24 15.51
CA PHE A 85 -16.05 4.29 14.68
C PHE A 85 -16.98 3.39 15.51
N ALA A 86 -16.61 3.09 16.77
CA ALA A 86 -17.43 2.27 17.65
C ALA A 86 -18.75 2.94 18.08
N ASP A 87 -18.85 4.27 17.95
CA ASP A 87 -20.04 5.03 18.34
C ASP A 87 -21.18 4.86 17.32
N ASP A 88 -20.87 4.34 16.13
CA ASP A 88 -21.86 4.03 15.10
C ASP A 88 -22.47 2.62 15.34
N PRO A 89 -23.78 2.51 15.61
CA PRO A 89 -24.42 1.24 15.93
C PRO A 89 -24.43 0.25 14.76
N LEU A 90 -24.32 0.73 13.52
CA LEU A 90 -24.30 -0.09 12.31
C LEU A 90 -22.88 -0.47 11.88
N MET A 91 -21.84 0.05 12.54
CA MET A 91 -20.45 -0.30 12.24
C MET A 91 -20.20 -1.79 12.44
N LYS A 92 -19.61 -2.44 11.42
CA LYS A 92 -19.22 -3.86 11.46
C LYS A 92 -17.78 -4.13 11.08
N VAL A 93 -17.14 -3.21 10.36
CA VAL A 93 -15.74 -3.33 9.96
C VAL A 93 -15.06 -1.98 10.17
N VAL A 94 -13.87 -1.98 10.75
CA VAL A 94 -13.00 -0.81 10.82
C VAL A 94 -11.66 -1.17 10.20
N ILE A 95 -11.25 -0.37 9.23
CA ILE A 95 -9.98 -0.46 8.51
C ILE A 95 -9.17 0.78 8.85
N VAL A 96 -7.89 0.60 9.15
CA VAL A 96 -6.91 1.69 9.19
C VAL A 96 -5.84 1.35 8.17
N ASN A 97 -5.80 2.08 7.05
CA ASN A 97 -4.78 1.93 6.02
C ASN A 97 -3.63 2.91 6.30
N GLN A 98 -2.40 2.39 6.29
CA GLN A 98 -1.27 2.91 7.06
C GLN A 98 -1.61 2.91 8.54
N ALA A 99 -1.68 1.72 9.14
CA ALA A 99 -1.95 1.51 10.57
C ALA A 99 -0.78 2.02 11.44
N ILE A 100 -0.71 3.35 11.53
CA ILE A 100 0.27 4.17 12.25
C ILE A 100 0.23 3.92 13.77
N PRO A 101 1.30 4.31 14.50
CA PRO A 101 1.33 4.23 15.96
C PRO A 101 0.07 4.79 16.63
N GLY A 102 -0.46 4.05 17.61
CA GLY A 102 -1.74 4.36 18.25
C GLY A 102 -2.93 3.55 17.73
N THR A 103 -2.79 2.88 16.58
CA THR A 103 -3.84 2.03 16.00
C THR A 103 -4.23 0.88 16.94
N THR A 104 -3.26 0.21 17.57
CA THR A 104 -3.51 -0.87 18.54
C THR A 104 -4.37 -0.38 19.71
N GLU A 105 -4.07 0.79 20.26
CA GLU A 105 -4.83 1.39 21.36
C GLU A 105 -6.24 1.81 20.91
N ALA A 106 -6.39 2.37 19.71
CA ALA A 106 -7.70 2.68 19.15
C ALA A 106 -8.55 1.42 18.94
N PHE A 107 -7.95 0.36 18.41
CA PHE A 107 -8.59 -0.95 18.24
C PHE A 107 -8.99 -1.56 19.58
N ARG A 108 -8.18 -1.42 20.62
CA ARG A 108 -8.53 -1.83 21.99
C ARG A 108 -9.79 -1.10 22.49
N ARG A 109 -9.84 0.22 22.33
CA ARG A 109 -11.01 1.04 22.72
C ARG A 109 -12.27 0.68 21.93
N ILE A 110 -12.14 0.35 20.64
CA ILE A 110 -13.27 -0.15 19.83
C ILE A 110 -13.75 -1.49 20.38
N ARG A 111 -12.82 -2.43 20.60
CA ARG A 111 -13.12 -3.79 21.10
C ARG A 111 -13.84 -3.76 22.45
N GLU A 112 -13.46 -2.86 23.35
CA GLU A 112 -14.12 -2.68 24.65
C GLU A 112 -15.59 -2.23 24.54
N LYS A 113 -15.90 -1.41 23.54
CA LYS A 113 -17.27 -0.93 23.29
C LYS A 113 -18.09 -1.90 22.46
N ARG A 114 -17.46 -2.52 21.46
CA ARG A 114 -18.11 -3.25 20.36
C ARG A 114 -17.26 -4.46 19.96
N ASP A 115 -17.53 -5.59 20.59
CA ASP A 115 -16.83 -6.85 20.30
C ASP A 115 -17.22 -7.48 18.95
N ASP A 116 -18.30 -7.02 18.32
CA ASP A 116 -18.80 -7.53 17.04
C ASP A 116 -18.10 -6.95 15.80
N ILE A 117 -17.25 -5.93 15.96
CA ILE A 117 -16.56 -5.26 14.85
C ILE A 117 -15.30 -6.03 14.42
N LEU A 118 -15.12 -6.21 13.11
CA LEU A 118 -13.87 -6.67 12.51
C LEU A 118 -12.87 -5.52 12.41
N LEU A 119 -11.65 -5.73 12.92
CA LEU A 119 -10.60 -4.72 12.97
C LEU A 119 -9.44 -5.09 12.05
N PHE A 120 -9.26 -4.34 10.97
CA PHE A 120 -8.24 -4.59 9.95
C PHE A 120 -7.18 -3.48 9.93
N ALA A 121 -5.91 -3.86 10.12
CA ALA A 121 -4.76 -2.99 9.98
C ALA A 121 -4.13 -3.20 8.59
N GLY A 122 -4.24 -2.21 7.72
CA GLY A 122 -3.58 -2.20 6.41
C GLY A 122 -2.26 -1.43 6.49
N GLU A 123 -1.18 -2.03 6.00
CA GLU A 123 0.20 -1.57 6.21
C GLU A 123 0.48 -1.21 7.67
N ALA A 124 0.60 -2.24 8.52
CA ALA A 124 0.84 -2.05 9.95
C ALA A 124 2.24 -1.49 10.23
N HIS A 125 2.32 -0.37 10.95
CA HIS A 125 3.58 0.28 11.34
C HIS A 125 4.04 -0.09 12.74
N GLU A 126 3.10 -0.45 13.61
CA GLU A 126 3.42 -0.94 14.95
C GLU A 126 4.05 -2.34 14.88
N ASP A 127 4.79 -2.71 15.93
CA ASP A 127 5.42 -4.04 16.01
C ASP A 127 4.39 -5.16 15.73
N PRO A 128 4.73 -6.16 14.90
CA PRO A 128 3.81 -7.23 14.55
C PRO A 128 3.16 -7.89 15.78
N GLY A 129 3.94 -8.19 16.82
CA GLY A 129 3.43 -8.83 18.03
C GLY A 129 2.44 -7.96 18.83
N VAL A 130 2.52 -6.64 18.67
CA VAL A 130 1.62 -5.67 19.32
C VAL A 130 0.30 -5.57 18.56
N ILE A 131 0.33 -5.25 17.27
CA ILE A 131 -0.90 -5.04 16.48
C ILE A 131 -1.72 -6.33 16.32
N GLU A 132 -1.05 -7.47 16.16
CA GLU A 132 -1.69 -8.79 16.03
C GLU A 132 -2.49 -9.21 17.27
N SER A 133 -2.18 -8.62 18.43
CA SER A 133 -2.86 -8.94 19.69
C SER A 133 -4.33 -8.51 19.69
N ILE A 134 -4.68 -7.49 18.90
CA ILE A 134 -6.01 -6.88 18.87
C ILE A 134 -6.68 -6.90 17.49
N ALA A 135 -5.89 -6.85 16.41
CA ALA A 135 -6.42 -6.86 15.05
C ALA A 135 -6.96 -8.24 14.65
N ASN A 136 -8.10 -8.25 13.95
CA ASN A 136 -8.60 -9.46 13.29
C ASN A 136 -7.69 -9.84 12.12
N LEU A 137 -7.18 -8.84 11.40
CA LEU A 137 -6.29 -8.98 10.26
C LEU A 137 -5.29 -7.82 10.25
N ALA A 138 -4.01 -8.13 10.08
CA ALA A 138 -2.95 -7.19 9.70
C ALA A 138 -2.46 -7.58 8.30
N VAL A 139 -2.15 -6.58 7.48
CA VAL A 139 -1.61 -6.76 6.14
C VAL A 139 -0.43 -5.83 5.93
N ASN A 140 0.66 -6.33 5.35
CA ASN A 140 1.80 -5.51 4.95
C ASN A 140 2.30 -5.93 3.56
N ALA A 141 2.99 -5.02 2.88
CA ALA A 141 3.85 -5.39 1.77
C ALA A 141 4.90 -6.40 2.27
N ASP A 142 5.12 -7.48 1.52
CA ASP A 142 5.98 -8.60 1.96
C ASP A 142 7.47 -8.22 1.95
N ASN A 143 7.90 -7.49 2.97
CA ASN A 143 9.28 -7.05 3.11
C ASN A 143 10.27 -8.22 3.25
N ILE A 144 9.80 -9.42 3.57
CA ILE A 144 10.65 -10.61 3.69
C ILE A 144 10.90 -11.20 2.30
N ALA A 145 9.84 -11.62 1.59
CA ALA A 145 9.97 -12.19 0.26
C ALA A 145 10.55 -11.18 -0.74
N ARG A 146 10.11 -9.92 -0.68
CA ARG A 146 10.60 -8.84 -1.56
C ARG A 146 12.10 -8.58 -1.38
N GLY A 147 12.67 -8.84 -0.20
CA GLY A 147 14.11 -8.75 0.01
C GLY A 147 14.90 -9.64 -0.96
N TYR A 148 14.37 -10.82 -1.29
CA TYR A 148 14.96 -11.71 -2.29
C TYR A 148 14.49 -11.36 -3.71
N LEU A 149 13.18 -11.17 -3.89
CA LEU A 149 12.57 -11.00 -5.22
C LEU A 149 13.06 -9.73 -5.94
N ILE A 150 13.29 -8.63 -5.21
CA ILE A 150 13.81 -7.40 -5.80
C ILE A 150 15.22 -7.62 -6.37
N VAL A 151 16.09 -8.33 -5.63
CA VAL A 151 17.44 -8.64 -6.09
C VAL A 151 17.40 -9.64 -7.25
N ALA A 152 16.54 -10.66 -7.18
CA ALA A 152 16.34 -11.62 -8.26
C ALA A 152 15.87 -10.95 -9.55
N ALA A 153 14.93 -9.99 -9.46
CA ALA A 153 14.47 -9.19 -10.59
C ALA A 153 15.59 -8.30 -11.15
N ALA A 154 16.39 -7.65 -10.29
CA ALA A 154 17.55 -6.86 -10.71
C ALA A 154 18.57 -7.71 -11.47
N GLN A 155 18.90 -8.90 -10.95
CA GLN A 155 19.79 -9.85 -11.61
C GLN A 155 19.24 -10.31 -12.96
N LYS A 156 17.94 -10.65 -13.02
CA LYS A 156 17.26 -11.07 -14.26
C LYS A 156 17.31 -9.99 -15.34
N LEU A 157 17.36 -8.72 -14.95
CA LEU A 157 17.50 -7.57 -15.84
C LEU A 157 18.96 -7.23 -16.19
N GLY A 158 19.93 -7.89 -15.55
CA GLY A 158 21.36 -7.77 -15.84
C GLY A 158 22.15 -6.81 -14.94
N ALA A 159 21.60 -6.43 -13.78
CA ALA A 159 22.36 -5.71 -12.77
C ALA A 159 23.48 -6.58 -12.18
N THR A 160 24.64 -5.97 -11.92
CA THR A 160 25.81 -6.59 -11.26
C THR A 160 26.03 -6.04 -9.86
N ASP A 161 25.47 -4.88 -9.57
CA ASP A 161 25.64 -4.14 -8.33
C ASP A 161 24.26 -3.76 -7.77
N PHE A 162 24.14 -3.71 -6.45
CA PHE A 162 22.91 -3.36 -5.76
C PHE A 162 23.21 -2.37 -4.64
N VAL A 163 22.69 -1.16 -4.76
CA VAL A 163 22.82 -0.09 -3.77
C VAL A 163 21.54 -0.02 -2.94
N HIS A 164 21.67 -0.33 -1.66
CA HIS A 164 20.61 -0.16 -0.68
C HIS A 164 20.83 1.14 0.10
N ILE A 165 19.92 2.11 -0.07
CA ILE A 165 19.99 3.43 0.54
C ILE A 165 19.06 3.49 1.74
N SER A 166 19.59 3.78 2.93
CA SER A 166 18.79 3.88 4.14
C SER A 166 19.43 4.74 5.24
N PHE A 167 18.85 4.72 6.44
CA PHE A 167 19.28 5.49 7.61
C PHE A 167 18.88 4.79 8.92
N PRO A 168 19.49 5.16 10.07
CA PRO A 168 19.38 4.40 11.31
C PRO A 168 17.96 4.11 11.80
N ARG A 169 17.01 5.06 11.65
CA ARG A 169 15.61 4.86 12.07
C ARG A 169 14.92 3.75 11.30
N HIS A 170 15.05 3.69 9.97
CA HIS A 170 14.45 2.60 9.19
C HIS A 170 15.17 1.27 9.46
N MET A 171 16.48 1.31 9.71
CA MET A 171 17.24 0.12 10.11
C MET A 171 16.98 -0.34 11.54
N SER A 172 16.18 0.39 12.33
CA SER A 172 15.68 -0.10 13.62
C SER A 172 14.31 -0.78 13.52
N TYR A 173 13.66 -0.77 12.34
CA TYR A 173 12.40 -1.49 12.12
C TYR A 173 12.71 -2.93 11.71
N GLU A 174 12.06 -3.92 12.33
CA GLU A 174 12.34 -5.35 12.11
C GLU A 174 12.19 -5.72 10.62
N LEU A 175 11.03 -5.47 10.03
CA LEU A 175 10.77 -5.85 8.64
C LEU A 175 11.74 -5.19 7.64
N LEU A 176 12.11 -3.93 7.86
CA LEU A 176 12.99 -3.19 6.94
C LEU A 176 14.46 -3.60 7.09
N SER A 177 14.95 -3.75 8.32
CA SER A 177 16.32 -4.23 8.58
C SER A 177 16.50 -5.66 8.09
N ARG A 178 15.51 -6.52 8.31
CA ARG A 178 15.48 -7.90 7.81
C ARG A 178 15.48 -7.95 6.29
N ARG A 179 14.68 -7.12 5.62
CA ARG A 179 14.70 -7.00 4.15
C ARG A 179 16.09 -6.64 3.63
N ARG A 180 16.77 -5.68 4.25
CA ARG A 180 18.14 -5.29 3.89
C ARG A 180 19.11 -6.47 4.01
N ASN A 181 19.01 -7.24 5.10
CA ASN A 181 19.88 -8.40 5.33
C ASN A 181 19.60 -9.53 4.32
N ILE A 182 18.34 -9.72 3.95
CA ILE A 182 17.95 -10.65 2.86
C ILE A 182 18.51 -10.16 1.52
N MET A 183 18.42 -8.86 1.21
CA MET A 183 18.96 -8.30 -0.03
C MET A 183 20.48 -8.50 -0.11
N GLU A 184 21.22 -8.30 0.98
CA GLU A 184 22.67 -8.55 1.03
C GLU A 184 23.00 -10.03 0.79
N GLU A 185 22.33 -10.96 1.47
CA GLU A 185 22.58 -12.40 1.28
C GLU A 185 22.17 -12.85 -0.13
N ALA A 186 21.06 -12.33 -0.67
CA ALA A 186 20.61 -12.61 -2.04
C ALA A 186 21.62 -12.10 -3.07
N CYS A 187 22.18 -10.89 -2.89
CA CYS A 187 23.23 -10.38 -3.77
C CYS A 187 24.43 -11.31 -3.80
N LYS A 188 24.88 -11.77 -2.63
CA LYS A 188 25.99 -12.72 -2.51
C LYS A 188 25.70 -14.05 -3.22
N ASP A 189 24.50 -14.61 -3.08
CA ASP A 189 24.11 -15.85 -3.76
C ASP A 189 24.02 -15.69 -5.28
N PHE A 190 23.61 -14.51 -5.75
CA PHE A 190 23.52 -14.19 -7.17
C PHE A 190 24.83 -13.69 -7.79
N GLY A 191 25.89 -13.51 -6.98
CA GLY A 191 27.16 -12.98 -7.44
C GLY A 191 27.12 -11.49 -7.79
N MET A 192 26.20 -10.73 -7.17
CA MET A 192 26.11 -9.27 -7.26
C MET A 192 26.87 -8.60 -6.10
N ASN A 193 27.43 -7.42 -6.33
CA ASN A 193 28.02 -6.62 -5.26
C ASN A 193 26.92 -5.87 -4.50
N PHE A 194 26.92 -5.98 -3.17
CA PHE A 194 26.00 -5.23 -2.32
C PHE A 194 26.69 -4.00 -1.73
N HIS A 195 26.05 -2.84 -1.86
CA HIS A 195 26.53 -1.56 -1.34
C HIS A 195 25.49 -0.97 -0.39
N PHE A 196 25.86 -0.69 0.85
CA PHE A 196 25.00 -0.02 1.81
C PHE A 196 25.35 1.46 1.90
N GLU A 197 24.46 2.31 1.43
CA GLU A 197 24.65 3.76 1.41
C GLU A 197 23.75 4.42 2.46
N THR A 198 24.35 5.26 3.30
CA THR A 198 23.60 5.98 4.34
C THR A 198 23.19 7.35 3.84
N ALA A 199 21.88 7.61 3.79
CA ALA A 199 21.30 8.89 3.47
C ALA A 199 20.86 9.64 4.75
N PRO A 200 20.65 10.97 4.70
CA PRO A 200 20.03 11.70 5.79
C PRO A 200 18.57 11.26 5.99
N ASP A 201 18.15 11.12 7.25
CA ASP A 201 16.75 10.89 7.61
C ASP A 201 15.93 12.16 7.30
N PRO A 202 14.90 12.09 6.44
CA PRO A 202 14.05 13.24 6.10
C PRO A 202 13.34 13.88 7.30
N THR A 203 13.22 13.18 8.43
CA THR A 203 12.62 13.69 9.66
C THR A 203 13.63 14.34 10.61
N SER A 204 14.92 14.36 10.26
CA SER A 204 15.96 15.07 11.03
C SER A 204 16.04 16.55 10.65
N ASP A 205 16.96 17.30 11.26
CA ASP A 205 17.14 18.75 11.02
C ASP A 205 17.45 19.11 9.55
N VAL A 206 17.88 18.14 8.74
CA VAL A 206 18.10 18.32 7.30
C VAL A 206 16.79 18.48 6.51
N GLY A 207 15.68 17.96 7.05
CA GLY A 207 14.36 17.93 6.42
C GLY A 207 14.29 17.15 5.11
N VAL A 208 13.09 17.09 4.54
CA VAL A 208 12.81 16.47 3.23
C VAL A 208 13.68 17.07 2.13
N ALA A 209 13.79 18.40 2.06
CA ALA A 209 14.56 19.07 1.01
C ALA A 209 16.06 18.71 1.06
N GLY A 210 16.66 18.67 2.25
CA GLY A 210 18.07 18.28 2.41
C GLY A 210 18.31 16.81 2.08
N ALA A 211 17.39 15.93 2.50
CA ALA A 211 17.44 14.51 2.15
C ALA A 211 17.30 14.27 0.64
N GLN A 212 16.39 14.98 -0.04
CA GLN A 212 16.23 14.91 -1.49
C GLN A 212 17.46 15.43 -2.23
N GLN A 213 18.02 16.55 -1.79
CA GLN A 213 19.24 17.13 -2.37
C GLN A 213 20.42 16.15 -2.25
N PHE A 214 20.55 15.45 -1.12
CA PHE A 214 21.57 14.43 -0.94
C PHE A 214 21.46 13.32 -2.00
N ILE A 215 20.26 12.80 -2.26
CA ILE A 215 20.04 11.77 -3.30
C ILE A 215 20.37 12.32 -4.69
N LEU A 216 19.94 13.55 -5.00
CA LEU A 216 20.26 14.22 -6.27
C LEU A 216 21.77 14.38 -6.49
N GLU A 217 22.56 14.54 -5.43
CA GLU A 217 24.01 14.67 -5.51
C GLU A 217 24.73 13.33 -5.55
N LYS A 218 24.24 12.34 -4.80
CA LYS A 218 24.96 11.08 -4.56
C LYS A 218 24.71 10.02 -5.62
N VAL A 219 23.51 9.92 -6.19
CA VAL A 219 23.23 8.90 -7.21
C VAL A 219 24.15 9.02 -8.42
N PRO A 220 24.44 10.21 -8.98
CA PRO A 220 25.44 10.33 -10.05
C PRO A 220 26.83 9.83 -9.62
N ALA A 221 27.29 10.17 -8.41
CA ALA A 221 28.57 9.71 -7.90
C ALA A 221 28.62 8.19 -7.68
N TRP A 222 27.52 7.58 -7.25
CA TRP A 222 27.41 6.13 -7.12
C TRP A 222 27.38 5.44 -8.48
N LEU A 223 26.71 6.00 -9.47
CA LEU A 223 26.75 5.51 -10.86
C LEU A 223 28.16 5.62 -11.46
N ASP A 224 28.90 6.69 -11.18
CA ASP A 224 30.31 6.83 -11.61
C ASP A 224 31.22 5.78 -10.94
N ASN A 225 30.95 5.43 -9.67
CA ASN A 225 31.76 4.49 -8.89
C ASN A 225 31.43 3.02 -9.17
N TYR A 226 30.14 2.67 -9.27
CA TYR A 226 29.64 1.31 -9.35
C TYR A 226 29.21 0.90 -10.78
N GLY A 227 28.94 1.88 -11.65
CA GLY A 227 28.56 1.68 -13.04
C GLY A 227 27.04 1.66 -13.27
N ASP A 228 26.65 1.67 -14.54
CA ASP A 228 25.25 1.70 -15.01
C ASP A 228 24.50 0.37 -14.83
N LYS A 229 25.21 -0.71 -14.48
CA LYS A 229 24.66 -2.00 -14.08
C LYS A 229 24.34 -2.10 -12.59
N THR A 230 24.03 -0.97 -11.98
CA THR A 230 23.68 -0.86 -10.56
C THR A 230 22.17 -0.73 -10.39
N ALA A 231 21.56 -1.64 -9.63
CA ALA A 231 20.19 -1.48 -9.15
C ALA A 231 20.18 -0.67 -7.85
N PHE A 232 19.20 0.21 -7.69
CA PHE A 232 19.05 1.04 -6.51
C PHE A 232 17.72 0.76 -5.82
N PHE A 233 17.77 0.78 -4.49
CA PHE A 233 16.60 0.70 -3.64
C PHE A 233 16.76 1.67 -2.47
N CYS A 234 15.76 2.52 -2.21
CA CYS A 234 15.72 3.39 -1.04
C CYS A 234 14.56 3.01 -0.12
N THR A 235 14.80 3.05 1.19
CA THR A 235 13.79 2.65 2.18
C THR A 235 12.77 3.75 2.49
N ASN A 236 12.82 4.92 1.86
CA ASN A 236 11.95 6.05 2.20
C ASN A 236 11.44 6.77 0.95
N ASP A 237 10.16 7.10 0.97
CA ASP A 237 9.44 7.69 -0.16
C ASP A 237 9.99 9.05 -0.59
N ALA A 238 10.47 9.87 0.34
CA ALA A 238 11.06 11.17 0.02
C ALA A 238 12.32 11.05 -0.85
N HIS A 239 13.02 9.91 -0.79
CA HIS A 239 14.19 9.63 -1.63
C HIS A 239 13.81 9.10 -3.02
N THR A 240 12.59 8.60 -3.21
CA THR A 240 12.20 7.89 -4.44
C THR A 240 12.18 8.81 -5.66
N GLU A 241 11.53 9.97 -5.59
CA GLU A 241 11.49 10.92 -6.70
C GLU A 241 12.90 11.35 -7.18
N PRO A 242 13.80 11.87 -6.32
CA PRO A 242 15.13 12.25 -6.78
C PRO A 242 15.96 11.05 -7.25
N LEU A 243 15.75 9.85 -6.68
CA LEU A 243 16.40 8.63 -7.13
C LEU A 243 15.97 8.26 -8.56
N LEU A 244 14.66 8.20 -8.81
CA LEU A 244 14.08 7.91 -10.12
C LEU A 244 14.58 8.91 -11.18
N LYS A 245 14.61 10.20 -10.84
CA LYS A 245 15.12 11.25 -11.72
C LYS A 245 16.57 10.97 -12.13
N ARG A 246 17.45 10.67 -11.17
CA ARG A 246 18.86 10.40 -11.45
C ARG A 246 19.10 9.08 -12.20
N ILE A 247 18.27 8.06 -11.96
CA ILE A 247 18.34 6.80 -12.72
C ILE A 247 17.88 6.99 -14.17
N ALA A 248 16.86 7.81 -14.39
CA ALA A 248 16.40 8.17 -15.73
C ALA A 248 17.49 8.95 -16.49
N GLU A 249 18.14 9.92 -15.85
CA GLU A 249 19.21 10.74 -16.45
C GLU A 249 20.53 9.98 -16.66
N GLY A 250 20.94 9.18 -15.68
CA GLY A 250 22.31 8.64 -15.59
C GLY A 250 22.47 7.14 -15.84
N GLY A 251 21.37 6.38 -15.96
CA GLY A 251 21.42 4.92 -16.06
C GLY A 251 21.16 4.21 -14.72
N GLY A 252 21.44 2.91 -14.64
CA GLY A 252 21.09 2.07 -13.48
C GLY A 252 19.72 1.38 -13.59
N PHE A 253 19.32 0.69 -12.54
CA PHE A 253 18.05 -0.03 -12.46
C PHE A 253 17.25 0.43 -11.25
N PHE A 254 15.94 0.54 -11.42
CA PHE A 254 14.99 0.73 -10.35
C PHE A 254 13.92 -0.36 -10.49
N ILE A 255 13.81 -1.26 -9.53
CA ILE A 255 12.92 -2.43 -9.65
C ILE A 255 11.52 -2.07 -9.17
N GLU A 256 11.43 -1.57 -7.93
CA GLU A 256 10.19 -1.13 -7.29
C GLU A 256 10.53 -0.28 -6.06
N ALA A 257 9.57 0.56 -5.63
CA ALA A 257 9.71 1.40 -4.43
C ALA A 257 9.47 0.61 -3.13
N ASP A 258 9.75 1.22 -1.98
CA ASP A 258 9.42 0.64 -0.67
C ASP A 258 7.91 0.35 -0.53
N LEU A 259 7.09 1.35 -0.86
CA LEU A 259 5.64 1.25 -1.07
C LEU A 259 5.33 1.41 -2.57
N PRO A 260 5.22 0.31 -3.34
CA PRO A 260 5.15 0.40 -4.80
C PRO A 260 3.87 1.06 -5.30
N SER A 261 4.04 2.03 -6.20
CA SER A 261 2.96 2.68 -6.94
C SER A 261 3.53 3.36 -8.19
N PRO A 262 2.84 3.35 -9.35
CA PRO A 262 3.24 4.16 -10.50
C PRO A 262 3.12 5.67 -10.22
N LEU A 263 2.46 6.06 -9.13
CA LEU A 263 2.36 7.44 -8.65
C LEU A 263 3.51 7.82 -7.71
N MET A 264 4.27 6.84 -7.20
CA MET A 264 5.36 7.09 -6.27
C MET A 264 6.58 7.64 -7.01
N GLY A 265 6.78 8.95 -6.92
CA GLY A 265 7.94 9.69 -7.42
C GLY A 265 8.04 9.85 -8.95
N TYR A 266 7.47 8.94 -9.75
CA TYR A 266 7.51 9.05 -11.22
C TYR A 266 6.92 10.35 -11.78
N PRO A 267 5.74 10.85 -11.31
CA PRO A 267 5.16 12.07 -11.86
C PRO A 267 6.07 13.29 -11.70
N GLY A 268 6.65 13.49 -10.52
CA GLY A 268 7.58 14.58 -10.26
C GLY A 268 8.94 14.38 -10.93
N ALA A 269 9.47 13.16 -10.92
CA ALA A 269 10.77 12.84 -11.50
C ALA A 269 10.82 13.07 -13.03
N LEU A 270 9.72 12.76 -13.72
CA LEU A 270 9.64 12.76 -15.19
C LEU A 270 8.69 13.82 -15.76
N GLY A 271 8.08 14.66 -14.91
CA GLY A 271 7.18 15.74 -15.33
C GLY A 271 5.87 15.24 -15.96
N VAL A 272 5.25 14.21 -15.37
CA VAL A 272 4.04 13.57 -15.90
C VAL A 272 2.79 14.11 -15.20
N GLU A 273 1.88 14.68 -15.99
CA GLU A 273 0.56 15.10 -15.51
C GLU A 273 -0.43 13.93 -15.53
N LEU A 274 -1.14 13.73 -14.42
CA LEU A 274 -2.05 12.58 -14.21
C LEU A 274 -3.45 12.95 -13.72
N ALA A 275 -3.74 14.25 -13.57
CA ALA A 275 -4.99 14.71 -12.97
C ALA A 275 -6.26 14.25 -13.71
N ASP A 276 -6.21 14.10 -15.03
CA ASP A 276 -7.31 13.65 -15.90
C ASP A 276 -7.55 12.14 -15.89
N VAL A 277 -6.59 11.34 -15.41
CA VAL A 277 -6.66 9.87 -15.31
C VAL A 277 -6.65 9.37 -13.87
N LYS A 278 -6.98 10.26 -12.93
CA LYS A 278 -6.96 9.98 -11.50
C LYS A 278 -7.79 8.75 -11.13
N GLY A 279 -7.15 7.77 -10.49
CA GLY A 279 -7.77 6.51 -10.08
C GLY A 279 -7.87 5.45 -11.18
N ASP A 280 -7.59 5.80 -12.45
CA ASP A 280 -7.50 4.84 -13.56
C ASP A 280 -6.05 4.33 -13.67
N PHE A 281 -5.72 3.33 -12.85
CA PHE A 281 -4.37 2.75 -12.81
C PHE A 281 -3.87 2.22 -14.16
N PRO A 282 -4.68 1.55 -15.00
CA PRO A 282 -4.27 1.21 -16.36
C PRO A 282 -3.87 2.43 -17.20
N ALA A 283 -4.61 3.53 -17.14
CA ALA A 283 -4.28 4.76 -17.87
C ALA A 283 -3.05 5.47 -17.28
N ILE A 284 -2.93 5.51 -15.94
CA ILE A 284 -1.77 6.03 -15.21
C ILE A 284 -0.52 5.25 -15.62
N LEU A 285 -0.56 3.91 -15.52
CA LEU A 285 0.57 3.03 -15.83
C LEU A 285 1.06 3.25 -17.25
N LYS A 286 0.14 3.29 -18.23
CA LYS A 286 0.47 3.54 -19.63
C LYS A 286 1.15 4.90 -19.83
N ARG A 287 0.69 5.95 -19.14
CA ARG A 287 1.27 7.29 -19.28
C ARG A 287 2.64 7.39 -18.63
N VAL A 288 2.81 6.80 -17.45
CA VAL A 288 4.11 6.71 -16.78
C VAL A 288 5.08 5.87 -17.61
N GLU A 289 4.62 4.75 -18.19
CA GLU A 289 5.44 3.91 -19.07
C GLU A 289 5.96 4.68 -20.29
N GLN A 290 5.12 5.50 -20.92
CA GLN A 290 5.55 6.36 -22.01
C GLN A 290 6.62 7.36 -21.55
N ALA A 291 6.42 8.02 -20.40
CA ALA A 291 7.38 8.97 -19.88
C ALA A 291 8.71 8.30 -19.51
N VAL A 292 8.68 7.10 -18.93
CA VAL A 292 9.86 6.29 -18.64
C VAL A 292 10.59 5.92 -19.93
N ALA A 293 9.87 5.53 -20.98
CA ALA A 293 10.46 5.25 -22.28
C ALA A 293 11.10 6.48 -22.93
N ASP A 294 10.42 7.64 -22.88
CA ASP A 294 10.92 8.91 -23.42
C ASP A 294 12.20 9.39 -22.72
N HIS A 295 12.37 9.03 -21.44
CA HIS A 295 13.58 9.28 -20.66
C HIS A 295 14.57 8.09 -20.66
N GLY A 296 14.39 7.12 -21.56
CA GLY A 296 15.34 6.01 -21.76
C GLY A 296 15.36 4.95 -20.66
N GLY A 297 14.41 4.97 -19.72
CA GLY A 297 14.30 4.03 -18.59
C GLY A 297 13.65 2.68 -18.94
N ALA A 298 13.13 2.52 -20.16
CA ALA A 298 12.51 1.28 -20.61
C ALA A 298 13.43 0.06 -20.42
N GLY A 299 12.91 -0.99 -19.81
CA GLY A 299 13.60 -2.22 -19.49
C GLY A 299 14.44 -2.18 -18.21
N ARG A 300 14.53 -1.04 -17.51
CA ARG A 300 15.37 -0.86 -16.32
C ARG A 300 14.66 -0.23 -15.13
N MET A 301 13.55 0.47 -15.38
CA MET A 301 12.73 1.10 -14.34
C MET A 301 11.40 0.35 -14.21
N GLY A 302 10.98 0.14 -12.97
CA GLY A 302 9.83 -0.69 -12.64
C GLY A 302 8.99 -0.15 -11.49
N THR A 303 7.92 -0.88 -11.20
CA THR A 303 6.90 -0.54 -10.21
C THR A 303 6.02 -1.77 -9.91
N TRP A 304 5.00 -1.59 -9.08
CA TRP A 304 3.78 -2.39 -9.18
C TRP A 304 2.78 -1.66 -10.08
N ALA A 305 2.08 -2.40 -10.93
CA ALA A 305 1.15 -1.83 -11.91
C ALA A 305 0.00 -1.06 -11.25
N TYR A 306 -0.39 -1.49 -10.06
CA TYR A 306 -1.38 -0.83 -9.21
C TYR A 306 -0.73 -0.37 -7.90
N SER A 307 -1.10 0.82 -7.44
CA SER A 307 -0.66 1.32 -6.14
C SER A 307 -1.05 0.35 -5.04
N TYR A 308 -0.07 -0.02 -4.22
CA TYR A 308 -0.31 -0.83 -3.04
C TYR A 308 -1.31 -0.14 -2.10
N GLY A 309 -1.09 1.14 -1.76
CA GLY A 309 -1.93 1.91 -0.85
C GLY A 309 -3.39 2.02 -1.31
N TYR A 310 -3.60 2.37 -2.58
CA TYR A 310 -4.93 2.42 -3.20
C TYR A 310 -5.61 1.05 -3.18
N THR A 311 -4.87 0.00 -3.58
CA THR A 311 -5.39 -1.37 -3.61
C THR A 311 -5.76 -1.85 -2.21
N ASN A 312 -4.95 -1.53 -1.20
CA ASN A 312 -5.16 -1.91 0.19
C ASN A 312 -6.49 -1.37 0.71
N SER A 313 -6.78 -0.08 0.47
CA SER A 313 -8.07 0.54 0.81
C SER A 313 -9.25 -0.21 0.18
N ILE A 314 -9.19 -0.50 -1.12
CA ILE A 314 -10.28 -1.16 -1.84
C ILE A 314 -10.46 -2.61 -1.39
N ALA A 315 -9.37 -3.39 -1.41
CA ALA A 315 -9.41 -4.81 -1.15
C ALA A 315 -9.85 -5.11 0.29
N LEU A 316 -9.42 -4.30 1.27
CA LEU A 316 -9.84 -4.48 2.66
C LEU A 316 -11.30 -4.11 2.89
N VAL A 317 -11.82 -3.07 2.21
CA VAL A 317 -13.25 -2.74 2.25
C VAL A 317 -14.08 -3.87 1.65
N GLU A 318 -13.70 -4.35 0.46
CA GLU A 318 -14.40 -5.46 -0.19
C GLU A 318 -14.35 -6.74 0.64
N PHE A 319 -13.17 -7.10 1.15
CA PHE A 319 -12.99 -8.28 1.99
C PHE A 319 -13.81 -8.17 3.29
N GLY A 320 -13.81 -7.00 3.91
CA GLY A 320 -14.61 -6.72 5.11
C GLY A 320 -16.12 -6.84 4.84
N ARG A 321 -16.60 -6.26 3.74
CA ARG A 321 -17.99 -6.39 3.29
C ARG A 321 -18.36 -7.85 3.08
N GLN A 322 -17.55 -8.60 2.35
CA GLN A 322 -17.76 -10.03 2.10
C GLN A 322 -17.76 -10.85 3.39
N CYS A 323 -16.93 -10.51 4.38
CA CYS A 323 -16.98 -11.12 5.70
C CYS A 323 -18.35 -10.93 6.35
N VAL A 324 -18.83 -9.67 6.42
CA VAL A 324 -20.13 -9.36 7.06
C VAL A 324 -21.28 -10.04 6.33
N ASP A 325 -21.30 -9.98 4.99
CA ASP A 325 -22.33 -10.62 4.15
C ASP A 325 -22.39 -12.15 4.37
N ASN A 326 -21.26 -12.77 4.68
CA ASN A 326 -21.16 -14.21 4.99
C ASN A 326 -21.33 -14.55 6.48
N GLY A 327 -21.80 -13.61 7.29
CA GLY A 327 -21.99 -13.79 8.73
C GLY A 327 -20.67 -14.08 9.46
N ILE A 328 -19.59 -13.41 9.04
CA ILE A 328 -18.28 -13.43 9.69
C ILE A 328 -18.16 -12.18 10.55
N ASP A 329 -17.84 -12.40 11.82
CA ASP A 329 -17.59 -11.36 12.82
C ASP A 329 -16.35 -11.73 13.64
N ASN A 330 -15.98 -10.89 14.62
CA ASN A 330 -14.82 -11.15 15.47
C ASN A 330 -14.83 -12.55 16.11
N SER A 331 -15.99 -13.01 16.58
CA SER A 331 -16.12 -14.26 17.34
C SER A 331 -15.76 -15.51 16.52
N ASN A 332 -15.92 -15.43 15.20
CA ASN A 332 -15.72 -16.56 14.31
C ASN A 332 -14.70 -16.31 13.18
N PHE A 333 -14.15 -15.09 13.06
CA PHE A 333 -13.19 -14.69 12.03
C PHE A 333 -12.02 -15.66 11.94
N ARG A 334 -11.33 -15.93 13.04
CA ARG A 334 -10.14 -16.81 13.07
C ARG A 334 -10.38 -18.22 12.52
N ARG A 335 -11.61 -18.73 12.63
CA ARG A 335 -11.98 -20.07 12.13
C ARG A 335 -12.37 -20.05 10.66
N LYS A 336 -12.91 -18.93 10.18
CA LYS A 336 -13.46 -18.80 8.83
C LYS A 336 -12.51 -18.11 7.85
N PHE A 337 -11.55 -17.34 8.35
CA PHE A 337 -10.59 -16.59 7.57
C PHE A 337 -9.74 -17.52 6.69
N LYS A 338 -9.60 -17.12 5.43
CA LYS A 338 -8.72 -17.72 4.43
C LYS A 338 -7.97 -16.61 3.73
N LYS A 339 -6.64 -16.73 3.62
CA LYS A 339 -5.84 -15.74 2.91
C LYS A 339 -6.17 -15.70 1.41
N GLU A 340 -6.68 -16.80 0.86
CA GLU A 340 -7.07 -16.90 -0.55
C GLU A 340 -8.25 -15.99 -0.87
N ASP A 341 -9.20 -15.85 0.07
CA ASP A 341 -10.34 -14.93 -0.07
C ASP A 341 -9.86 -13.46 -0.04
N LEU A 342 -8.84 -13.17 0.79
CA LEU A 342 -8.17 -11.87 0.79
C LEU A 342 -7.47 -11.62 -0.56
N PHE A 343 -6.65 -12.56 -1.05
CA PHE A 343 -5.98 -12.42 -2.35
C PHE A 343 -6.94 -12.28 -3.53
N ALA A 344 -8.11 -12.92 -3.46
CA ALA A 344 -9.17 -12.73 -4.43
C ALA A 344 -9.68 -11.27 -4.44
N ALA A 345 -9.84 -10.64 -3.27
CA ALA A 345 -10.23 -9.22 -3.18
C ALA A 345 -9.15 -8.28 -3.77
N TYR A 346 -7.86 -8.54 -3.55
CA TYR A 346 -6.77 -7.80 -4.21
C TYR A 346 -6.81 -7.98 -5.73
N SER A 347 -6.99 -9.22 -6.19
CA SER A 347 -7.01 -9.55 -7.62
C SER A 347 -8.20 -8.91 -8.34
N GLU A 348 -9.38 -8.86 -7.72
CA GLU A 348 -10.56 -8.17 -8.27
C GLU A 348 -10.33 -6.66 -8.39
N ALA A 349 -9.66 -6.06 -7.40
CA ALA A 349 -9.30 -4.65 -7.42
C ALA A 349 -8.22 -4.29 -8.45
N THR A 350 -7.48 -5.28 -8.97
CA THR A 350 -6.30 -5.05 -9.82
C THR A 350 -6.26 -5.97 -11.05
N PRO A 351 -7.21 -5.83 -11.99
CA PRO A 351 -7.31 -6.71 -13.14
C PRO A 351 -5.99 -6.85 -13.91
N GLY A 352 -5.57 -8.10 -14.12
CA GLY A 352 -4.34 -8.44 -14.84
C GLY A 352 -3.06 -8.41 -14.01
N ALA A 353 -3.08 -7.90 -12.78
CA ALA A 353 -1.98 -8.08 -11.84
C ALA A 353 -2.11 -9.42 -11.11
N GLN A 354 -0.98 -10.06 -10.84
CA GLN A 354 -0.93 -11.25 -9.98
C GLN A 354 -0.46 -10.84 -8.60
N TRP A 355 -1.03 -11.46 -7.57
CA TRP A 355 -0.63 -11.28 -6.18
C TRP A 355 -0.20 -12.61 -5.59
N SER A 356 0.83 -12.55 -4.74
CA SER A 356 1.28 -13.68 -3.95
C SER A 356 1.62 -13.19 -2.55
N GLY A 357 1.83 -14.12 -1.62
CA GLY A 357 2.05 -13.77 -0.24
C GLY A 357 2.04 -14.96 0.71
N SER A 358 2.38 -14.67 1.96
CA SER A 358 2.50 -15.65 3.03
C SER A 358 2.01 -15.06 4.35
N TYR A 359 1.93 -15.88 5.39
CA TYR A 359 1.73 -15.35 6.73
C TYR A 359 3.07 -14.87 7.30
N TYR A 360 3.03 -13.79 8.07
CA TYR A 360 4.20 -13.36 8.82
C TYR A 360 4.65 -14.48 9.76
N THR A 361 5.94 -14.78 9.76
CA THR A 361 6.56 -15.69 10.74
C THR A 361 7.56 -14.91 11.57
N ASP A 362 7.30 -14.87 12.87
CA ASP A 362 8.17 -14.23 13.85
C ASP A 362 9.51 -14.97 13.89
N VAL A 363 10.59 -14.26 13.53
CA VAL A 363 11.93 -14.87 13.40
C VAL A 363 12.57 -15.21 14.75
N GLN A 364 12.05 -14.68 15.85
CA GLN A 364 12.56 -14.97 17.19
C GLN A 364 11.96 -16.26 17.75
N THR A 365 10.68 -16.51 17.48
CA THR A 365 9.90 -17.62 18.03
C THR A 365 9.63 -18.75 17.03
N GLY A 366 9.73 -18.47 15.73
CA GLY A 366 9.34 -19.38 14.64
C GLY A 366 7.83 -19.56 14.50
N VAL A 367 7.02 -18.74 15.17
CA VAL A 367 5.56 -18.86 15.15
C VAL A 367 4.99 -18.11 13.95
N GLU A 368 4.26 -18.82 13.10
CA GLU A 368 3.45 -18.24 12.03
C GLU A 368 2.20 -17.53 12.61
N LYS A 369 2.01 -16.28 12.21
CA LYS A 369 0.92 -15.41 12.67
C LYS A 369 -0.22 -15.41 11.66
N LYS A 370 -1.22 -16.27 11.91
CA LYS A 370 -2.34 -16.52 10.98
C LYS A 370 -3.29 -15.34 10.74
N ASN A 371 -3.16 -14.26 11.50
CA ASN A 371 -3.88 -13.01 11.29
C ASN A 371 -2.99 -11.89 10.72
N HIS A 372 -1.78 -12.20 10.25
CA HIS A 372 -0.89 -11.23 9.64
C HIS A 372 -0.44 -11.74 8.28
N VAL A 373 -0.95 -11.13 7.21
CA VAL A 373 -0.65 -11.52 5.82
C VAL A 373 0.36 -10.56 5.23
N LEU A 374 1.45 -11.11 4.73
CA LEU A 374 2.42 -10.42 3.90
C LEU A 374 2.07 -10.68 2.44
N LEU A 375 2.00 -9.64 1.62
CA LEU A 375 1.65 -9.79 0.21
C LEU A 375 2.46 -8.89 -0.72
N TYR A 376 2.53 -9.30 -1.97
CA TYR A 376 3.23 -8.56 -3.01
C TYR A 376 2.57 -8.79 -4.37
N GLN A 377 2.62 -7.74 -5.21
CA GLN A 377 2.21 -7.80 -6.59
C GLN A 377 3.38 -8.26 -7.46
N ASP A 378 3.08 -8.82 -8.63
CA ASP A 378 4.11 -9.05 -9.64
C ASP A 378 4.76 -7.73 -10.09
N THR A 379 6.09 -7.71 -10.10
CA THR A 379 6.87 -6.54 -10.50
C THR A 379 6.65 -6.26 -11.98
N TYR A 380 6.24 -5.03 -12.29
CA TYR A 380 6.08 -4.53 -13.65
C TYR A 380 7.31 -3.70 -14.04
N ILE A 381 8.00 -4.10 -15.09
CA ILE A 381 9.10 -3.32 -15.66
C ILE A 381 8.60 -2.62 -16.91
N PHE A 382 8.70 -1.28 -16.91
CA PHE A 382 8.28 -0.47 -18.04
C PHE A 382 9.01 -0.90 -19.31
N GLY A 383 8.29 -1.13 -20.41
CA GLY A 383 8.81 -1.67 -21.67
C GLY A 383 9.01 -3.19 -21.72
N LYS A 384 8.78 -3.92 -20.62
CA LYS A 384 8.83 -5.39 -20.57
C LYS A 384 7.53 -6.02 -20.07
N GLY A 385 6.74 -5.31 -19.28
CA GLY A 385 5.55 -5.84 -18.62
C GLY A 385 5.88 -6.52 -17.28
N TYR A 386 4.98 -7.40 -16.84
CA TYR A 386 5.17 -8.20 -15.63
C TYR A 386 6.35 -9.18 -15.77
N LEU A 387 7.16 -9.29 -14.72
CA LEU A 387 8.35 -10.14 -14.69
C LEU A 387 8.09 -11.58 -14.22
N GLU A 388 6.86 -11.91 -13.82
CA GLU A 388 6.46 -13.20 -13.27
C GLU A 388 7.16 -13.53 -11.93
N MET A 389 7.47 -12.50 -11.15
CA MET A 389 8.13 -12.62 -9.85
C MET A 389 7.25 -13.32 -8.80
N THR A 390 5.94 -13.28 -8.96
CA THR A 390 4.98 -14.04 -8.14
C THR A 390 5.07 -15.56 -8.35
N SER A 391 5.69 -16.01 -9.44
CA SER A 391 5.94 -17.43 -9.72
C SER A 391 7.34 -17.88 -9.28
N VAL A 392 8.18 -16.96 -8.79
CA VAL A 392 9.53 -17.29 -8.30
C VAL A 392 9.42 -17.82 -6.87
N GLU A 393 9.87 -19.06 -6.67
CA GLU A 393 9.96 -19.66 -5.34
C GLU A 393 11.10 -19.00 -4.55
N VAL A 394 10.75 -18.37 -3.42
CA VAL A 394 11.73 -17.78 -2.50
C VAL A 394 12.36 -18.91 -1.66
N PRO A 395 13.68 -19.13 -1.71
CA PRO A 395 14.31 -20.19 -0.94
C PRO A 395 14.07 -20.06 0.57
N GLU A 396 13.71 -21.18 1.23
CA GLU A 396 13.32 -21.22 2.65
C GLU A 396 14.32 -20.52 3.59
N LYS A 397 15.62 -20.56 3.24
CA LYS A 397 16.68 -19.94 4.05
C LYS A 397 16.45 -18.44 4.31
N TYR A 398 15.85 -17.70 3.36
CA TYR A 398 15.66 -16.26 3.51
C TYR A 398 14.61 -15.90 4.56
N PHE A 399 13.64 -16.78 4.81
CA PHE A 399 12.66 -16.60 5.89
C PHE A 399 13.26 -16.75 7.29
N SER A 400 14.53 -17.19 7.42
CA SER A 400 15.24 -17.28 8.71
C SER A 400 16.29 -16.20 8.93
N VAL A 401 16.54 -15.35 7.92
CA VAL A 401 17.47 -14.22 8.03
C VAL A 401 16.88 -13.20 9.02
N LYS A 402 17.73 -12.71 9.91
CA LYS A 402 17.39 -11.74 10.97
C LYS A 402 17.85 -10.36 10.57
#